data_AF-A0A382W966-F1
#
_entry.id   AF-A0A382W966-F1
#
_cell.length_a   1.000
_cell.length_b   1.000
_cell.length_c   1.000
_cell.angle_alpha   90.00
_cell.angle_beta   90.00
_cell.angle_gamma   90.00
#
_symmetry.space_group_name_H-M   'P 1'
#
loop_
_entity.id
_entity.type
_entity.pdbx_description
1 polymer ?
#
loop_
_entity_poly.entity_id
_entity_poly.type
_entity_poly.pdbx_seq_one_letter_code
_entity_poly.pdbx_strand_id
1 'polypeptide(L)'
;VILVTMDKTAIGRMSCNPAIGGLGKGHLVKEIDALGGIMGLAADSCGIQFKTLNKSKGRAVWSPRAQIDKKQYALFIQNFISKQKNIKILQDE
;
A
#
# COMPACT_ATOMS: atom_id res chain seq x y z
N VAL A 1 16.77 3.37 12.48
CA VAL A 1 15.63 4.32 12.35
C VAL A 1 14.62 4.01 13.46
N ILE A 2 14.00 5.02 14.07
CA ILE A 2 12.89 4.82 15.02
C ILE A 2 11.60 5.33 14.38
N LEU A 3 10.56 4.51 14.37
CA LEU A 3 9.21 4.87 13.95
C LEU A 3 8.35 5.07 15.21
N VAL A 4 8.01 6.33 15.50
CA VAL A 4 7.12 6.70 16.61
C VAL A 4 5.69 6.79 16.09
N THR A 5 4.72 6.20 16.81
CA THR A 5 3.29 6.25 16.46
C THR A 5 2.44 6.29 17.72
N MET A 6 1.28 6.95 17.68
CA MET A 6 0.33 6.95 18.80
C MET A 6 -0.32 5.57 19.02
N ASP A 7 -0.51 4.80 17.94
CA ASP A 7 -1.14 3.48 17.98
C ASP A 7 -0.42 2.54 17.01
N LYS A 8 0.23 1.49 17.55
CA LYS A 8 0.90 0.46 16.74
C LYS A 8 -0.09 -0.35 15.91
N THR A 9 -1.31 -0.53 16.37
CA THR A 9 -2.35 -1.31 15.68
C THR A 9 -2.95 -0.55 14.49
N ALA A 10 -2.78 0.78 14.45
CA ALA A 10 -3.21 1.63 13.33
C ALA A 10 -2.22 1.67 12.16
N ILE A 11 -1.01 1.12 12.30
CA ILE A 11 -0.02 1.09 11.22
C ILE A 11 -0.62 0.36 10.00
N GLY A 12 -0.57 0.99 8.84
CA GLY A 12 -1.13 0.45 7.60
C GLY A 12 -2.66 0.54 7.48
N ARG A 13 -3.37 1.21 8.41
CA ARG A 13 -4.82 1.39 8.35
C ARG A 13 -5.23 2.21 7.12
N MET A 14 -6.15 1.67 6.32
CA MET A 14 -6.75 2.39 5.19
C MET A 14 -7.98 3.20 5.67
N SER A 15 -7.79 4.50 5.92
CA SER A 15 -8.81 5.40 6.50
C SER A 15 -10.03 5.61 5.59
N CYS A 16 -9.79 5.90 4.31
CA CYS A 16 -10.86 6.22 3.36
C CYS A 16 -11.38 4.96 2.64
N ASN A 17 -11.04 4.81 1.37
CA ASN A 17 -11.53 3.75 0.50
C ASN A 17 -10.62 2.50 0.57
N PRO A 18 -11.19 1.28 0.48
CA PRO A 18 -10.44 0.03 0.43
C PRO A 18 -9.84 -0.20 -0.97
N ALA A 19 -9.08 0.75 -1.51
CA ALA A 19 -8.48 0.60 -2.83
C ALA A 19 -7.11 1.29 -2.93
N ILE A 20 -6.20 0.66 -3.67
CA ILE A 20 -4.88 1.19 -4.04
C ILE A 20 -4.83 1.41 -5.55
N GLY A 21 -4.14 2.47 -5.98
CA GLY A 21 -4.05 2.87 -7.39
C GLY A 21 -5.27 3.68 -7.86
N GLY A 22 -5.58 3.60 -9.15
CA GLY A 22 -6.53 4.50 -9.82
C GLY A 22 -5.82 5.56 -10.68
N LEU A 23 -6.56 6.43 -11.36
CA LEU A 23 -5.95 7.41 -12.27
C LEU A 23 -4.89 8.26 -11.55
N GLY A 24 -3.69 8.35 -12.13
CA GLY A 24 -2.51 8.98 -11.52
C GLY A 24 -1.90 8.16 -10.37
N LYS A 25 -2.71 7.77 -9.38
CA LYS A 25 -2.27 6.99 -8.20
C LYS A 25 -1.64 5.65 -8.57
N GLY A 26 -2.10 4.99 -9.62
CA GLY A 26 -1.56 3.71 -10.08
C GLY A 26 -0.15 3.84 -10.67
N HIS A 27 0.18 4.98 -11.30
CA HIS A 27 1.55 5.27 -11.72
C HIS A 27 2.45 5.49 -10.50
N LEU A 28 2.01 6.30 -9.53
CA LEU A 28 2.75 6.53 -8.28
C LEU A 28 3.02 5.22 -7.52
N VAL A 29 2.04 4.31 -7.45
CA VAL A 29 2.25 2.98 -6.83
C VAL A 29 3.32 2.19 -7.57
N LYS A 30 3.36 2.25 -8.91
CA LYS A 30 4.37 1.56 -9.73
C LYS A 30 5.75 2.22 -9.62
N GLU A 31 5.82 3.53 -9.47
CA GLU A 31 7.07 4.25 -9.21
C GLU A 31 7.63 3.90 -7.82
N ILE A 32 6.77 3.87 -6.79
CA ILE A 32 7.14 3.42 -5.43
C ILE A 32 7.69 1.98 -5.48
N ASP A 33 7.01 1.09 -6.18
CA ASP A 33 7.42 -0.31 -6.36
C ASP A 33 8.78 -0.44 -7.05
N ALA A 34 9.00 0.31 -8.14
CA ALA A 34 10.28 0.34 -8.86
C ALA A 34 11.45 0.85 -8.00
N LEU A 35 11.18 1.74 -7.05
CA LEU A 35 12.16 2.25 -6.08
C LEU A 35 12.37 1.33 -4.86
N GLY A 36 11.73 0.16 -4.83
CA GLY A 36 11.84 -0.81 -3.74
C GLY A 36 10.90 -0.53 -2.57
N GLY A 37 9.87 0.30 -2.76
CA GLY A 37 8.83 0.56 -1.78
C GLY A 37 7.80 -0.57 -1.69
N ILE A 38 7.14 -0.68 -0.53
CA ILE A 38 6.31 -1.86 -0.19
C ILE A 38 4.87 -1.81 -0.73
N MET A 39 4.39 -0.64 -1.18
CA MET A 39 2.98 -0.41 -1.46
C MET A 39 2.42 -1.31 -2.57
N GLY A 40 3.20 -1.55 -3.64
CA GLY A 40 2.82 -2.45 -4.73
C GLY A 40 2.63 -3.88 -4.23
N LEU A 41 3.64 -4.44 -3.57
CA LEU A 41 3.61 -5.78 -3.00
C LEU A 41 2.47 -5.99 -1.99
N ALA A 42 2.23 -5.01 -1.12
CA ALA A 42 1.14 -5.06 -0.15
C ALA A 42 -0.23 -5.05 -0.83
N ALA A 43 -0.39 -4.26 -1.90
CA ALA A 43 -1.62 -4.22 -2.68
C ALA A 43 -1.88 -5.54 -3.42
N ASP A 44 -0.83 -6.15 -3.99
CA ASP A 44 -0.94 -7.44 -4.66
C ASP A 44 -1.28 -8.58 -3.68
N SER A 45 -0.68 -8.57 -2.49
CA SER A 45 -0.90 -9.61 -1.46
C SER A 45 -2.28 -9.54 -0.79
N CYS A 46 -2.90 -8.36 -0.78
CA CYS A 46 -4.17 -8.11 -0.08
C CYS A 46 -5.32 -7.73 -1.02
N GLY A 47 -5.11 -7.86 -2.33
CA GLY A 47 -6.09 -7.47 -3.33
C GLY A 47 -7.23 -8.48 -3.49
N ILE A 48 -8.45 -7.97 -3.54
CA ILE A 48 -9.68 -8.73 -3.77
C ILE A 48 -10.06 -8.68 -5.26
N GLN A 49 -9.86 -7.52 -5.90
CA GLN A 49 -10.22 -7.29 -7.29
C GLN A 49 -9.24 -6.35 -7.96
N PHE A 50 -8.79 -6.68 -9.17
CA PHE A 50 -7.85 -5.88 -9.95
C PHE A 50 -8.47 -5.40 -11.26
N LYS A 51 -8.23 -4.13 -11.61
CA LYS A 51 -8.56 -3.60 -12.93
C LYS A 51 -7.50 -2.65 -13.44
N THR A 52 -7.37 -2.57 -14.76
CA THR A 52 -6.66 -1.47 -15.42
C THR A 52 -7.69 -0.45 -15.93
N LEU A 53 -7.60 0.78 -15.45
CA LEU A 53 -8.43 1.90 -15.90
C LEU A 53 -7.96 2.40 -17.27
N ASN A 54 -8.88 3.02 -18.03
CA ASN A 54 -8.62 3.61 -19.35
C ASN A 54 -8.03 2.64 -20.39
N LYS A 55 -8.32 1.34 -20.28
CA LYS A 55 -7.77 0.32 -21.20
C LYS A 55 -8.16 0.54 -22.67
N SER A 56 -9.27 1.24 -22.93
CA SER A 56 -9.69 1.63 -24.28
C SER A 56 -8.96 2.87 -24.83
N LYS A 57 -8.17 3.58 -24.02
CA LYS A 57 -7.35 4.73 -24.42
C LYS A 57 -5.89 4.32 -24.62
N GLY A 58 -5.01 5.25 -24.97
CA GLY A 58 -3.58 5.00 -25.15
C GLY A 58 -2.87 4.52 -23.87
N ARG A 59 -1.79 3.74 -24.03
CA ARG A 59 -1.04 3.14 -22.91
C ARG A 59 -0.53 4.15 -21.88
N ALA A 60 -0.20 5.36 -22.31
CA ALA A 60 0.28 6.43 -21.44
C ALA A 60 -0.73 6.83 -20.33
N VAL A 61 -2.02 6.53 -20.50
CA VAL A 61 -3.07 6.85 -19.52
C VAL A 61 -3.67 5.62 -18.85
N TRP A 62 -3.12 4.43 -19.09
CA TRP A 62 -3.54 3.21 -18.43
C TRP A 62 -3.10 3.23 -16.98
N SER A 63 -4.03 3.01 -16.04
CA SER A 63 -3.67 3.05 -14.62
C SER A 63 -4.19 1.84 -13.86
N PRO A 64 -3.32 1.08 -13.16
CA PRO A 64 -3.73 -0.04 -12.34
C PRO A 64 -4.52 0.43 -11.11
N ARG A 65 -5.52 -0.36 -10.73
CA ARG A 65 -6.32 -0.14 -9.51
C ARG A 65 -6.72 -1.49 -8.93
N ALA A 66 -6.50 -1.65 -7.63
CA ALA A 66 -6.92 -2.81 -6.87
C ALA A 66 -7.91 -2.41 -5.77
N GLN A 67 -8.96 -3.21 -5.56
CA GLN A 67 -9.73 -3.22 -4.31
C GLN A 67 -8.99 -4.11 -3.32
N ILE A 68 -8.88 -3.67 -2.07
CA ILE A 68 -7.99 -4.23 -1.07
C ILE A 68 -8.78 -4.62 0.18
N ASP A 69 -8.48 -5.77 0.77
CA ASP A 69 -8.94 -6.08 2.12
C ASP A 69 -8.20 -5.20 3.13
N LYS A 70 -8.93 -4.29 3.80
CA LYS A 70 -8.33 -3.33 4.75
C LYS A 70 -7.62 -4.01 5.92
N LYS A 71 -8.17 -5.12 6.43
CA LYS A 71 -7.62 -5.80 7.61
C LYS A 71 -6.35 -6.54 7.21
N GLN A 72 -6.38 -7.25 6.09
CA GLN A 72 -5.20 -7.96 5.58
C GLN A 72 -4.08 -6.98 5.20
N TYR A 73 -4.41 -5.85 4.58
CA TYR A 73 -3.41 -4.84 4.22
C TYR A 73 -2.71 -4.25 5.45
N ALA A 74 -3.47 -3.86 6.48
CA ALA A 74 -2.88 -3.36 7.72
C ALA A 74 -1.98 -4.42 8.38
N LEU A 75 -2.46 -5.66 8.47
CA LEU A 75 -1.69 -6.78 9.02
C LEU A 75 -0.41 -7.07 8.22
N PHE A 76 -0.48 -7.01 6.89
CA PHE A 76 0.68 -7.20 6.01
C PHE A 76 1.76 -6.14 6.29
N ILE A 77 1.37 -4.86 6.34
CA ILE A 77 2.31 -3.76 6.60
C ILE A 77 2.92 -3.88 8.01
N GLN A 78 2.12 -4.18 9.02
CA GLN A 78 2.60 -4.38 10.39
C GLN A 78 3.62 -5.51 10.47
N ASN A 79 3.31 -6.66 9.85
CA ASN A 79 4.21 -7.81 9.78
C ASN A 79 5.48 -7.53 8.96
N PHE A 80 5.37 -6.70 7.91
CA PHE A 80 6.52 -6.34 7.10
C PHE A 80 7.50 -5.46 7.89
N ILE A 81 6.99 -4.41 8.55
CA ILE A 81 7.83 -3.47 9.31
C ILE A 81 8.42 -4.13 10.55
N SER A 82 7.65 -4.98 11.27
CA SER A 82 8.15 -5.66 12.48
C SER A 82 9.33 -6.60 12.21
N LYS A 83 9.46 -7.11 10.98
CA LYS A 83 10.58 -7.95 10.54
C LYS A 83 11.82 -7.16 10.13
N GLN A 84 11.74 -5.84 9.99
CA GLN A 84 12.88 -5.01 9.60
C GLN A 84 13.79 -4.74 10.80
N LYS A 85 14.96 -5.39 10.83
CA LYS A 85 15.94 -5.28 11.92
C LYS A 85 16.40 -3.84 12.22
N ASN A 86 16.36 -2.96 11.21
CA ASN A 86 16.85 -1.59 11.31
C ASN A 86 15.77 -0.57 11.71
N ILE A 87 14.53 -1.01 11.94
CA ILE A 87 13.39 -0.19 12.31
C ILE A 87 12.92 -0.58 13.72
N LYS A 88 12.99 0.34 14.66
CA LYS A 88 12.41 0.18 16.00
C LYS A 88 11.07 0.92 16.07
N ILE A 89 10.00 0.23 16.42
CA ILE A 89 8.66 0.83 16.58
C ILE A 89 8.43 1.23 18.04
N LEU A 90 8.25 2.52 18.30
CA LEU A 90 7.91 3.08 19.61
C LEU A 90 6.45 3.55 19.58
N GLN A 91 5.68 3.22 20.63
CA GLN A 91 4.36 3.81 20.83
C GLN A 91 4.49 4.89 21.89
N ASP A 92 4.09 6.11 21.57
CA ASP A 92 4.17 7.27 22.47
C ASP A 92 3.17 8.34 22.01
N GLU A 93 2.79 9.24 22.92
CA GLU A 93 1.88 10.38 22.68
C GLU A 93 2.62 11.73 22.77
#